data_AF-A0A7C7SNB1-F1
#
_entry.id   AF-A0A7C7SNB1-F1
#
_cell.length_a   1.000
_cell.length_b   1.000
_cell.length_c   1.000
_cell.angle_alpha   90.00
_cell.angle_beta   90.00
_cell.angle_gamma   90.00
#
_symmetry.space_group_name_H-M   'P 1'
#
loop_
_entity.id
_entity.type
_entity.pdbx_description
1 polymer ?
#
loop_
_entity_poly.entity_id
_entity_poly.type
_entity_poly.pdbx_seq_one_letter_code
_entity_poly.pdbx_strand_id
1 'polypeptide(L)'
;MPIRAQSWLHDRAEGPRCAGVSVMTCDGVSAHVVLEGVERQAAARVAERRQPLGSRDQAVFGVSGRDTSELLAGLTALRALAGDAADETDIESLARRWHAARHSPSAPKALGLAIHATNAAQLSRAIDLAERGLRADPTTAMPGQHGVFYSPNPLGPSGQVAFVFPGSGNHYVGMGGGVGVQWPHILRDLDEGTAHLSDHVLPRLVTPRRHDWRNGWRQASDDVLDRDFLAMLLGQVAHGVVMSDLLRGLGLQPSAAIGYSLGESTALFAMRVWPERDTMYRRMRQSSLFQTELVGRCDAARRAWRLADGEPVDWRSVVINRPAAVVRGVVAGVDRAYLQIVNTTDECVIGGQRAAVDDVIATLGCEAVDLAGASTVHCAVARPAQDAYRQLHVLATTPPDGIRFYSAAQQRAYAVDRASAADAVVAQAVTGIDFAATIEQAYADGVRVFVEAGPQASCSRMIGKILKGRPHLAQSACVKGEHDVTTVLRLVASLYTERVLPNFDALYADTTTALGHQLSDVTHTADTTTTRIVVPTGGLSPQPRLPPRWPDPPPRPAATAIPIRPRPDRFPAEHSLGPAGLAGAVTATANAHAHDAFLRYS
;
A
#
# COMPACT_ATOMS: atom_id res chain seq x y z
N MET A 1 -21.54 9.06 -3.03
CA MET A 1 -20.58 10.09 -2.63
C MET A 1 -19.40 9.48 -1.89
N PRO A 2 -18.18 10.02 -2.04
CA PRO A 2 -17.07 9.70 -1.14
C PRO A 2 -17.32 10.25 0.28
N ILE A 3 -16.72 9.63 1.30
CA ILE A 3 -16.76 10.13 2.69
C ILE A 3 -15.58 11.07 3.02
N ARG A 4 -14.52 11.05 2.19
CA ARG A 4 -13.32 11.89 2.31
C ARG A 4 -12.79 12.22 0.91
N ALA A 5 -11.91 13.21 0.80
CA ALA A 5 -11.21 13.47 -0.45
C ALA A 5 -10.51 12.19 -0.95
N GLN A 6 -10.63 11.92 -2.24
CA GLN A 6 -10.02 10.76 -2.89
C GLN A 6 -9.68 11.10 -4.35
N SER A 7 -8.69 10.42 -4.91
CA SER A 7 -8.33 10.56 -6.31
C SER A 7 -9.48 10.10 -7.21
N TRP A 8 -9.79 10.89 -8.23
CA TRP A 8 -10.75 10.48 -9.26
C TRP A 8 -10.03 9.64 -10.31
N LEU A 9 -9.78 8.38 -9.98
CA LEU A 9 -9.28 7.40 -10.94
C LEU A 9 -10.36 7.08 -11.99
N HIS A 10 -9.94 6.95 -13.24
CA HIS A 10 -10.76 6.55 -14.38
C HIS A 10 -9.86 5.82 -15.38
N ASP A 11 -10.45 4.98 -16.23
CA ASP A 11 -9.72 4.40 -17.35
C ASP A 11 -9.77 5.37 -18.52
N ARG A 12 -8.60 5.81 -18.99
CA ARG A 12 -8.49 6.73 -20.14
C ARG A 12 -9.03 6.11 -21.43
N ALA A 13 -9.08 4.78 -21.49
CA ALA A 13 -9.76 4.05 -22.58
C ALA A 13 -11.27 4.37 -22.67
N GLU A 14 -11.90 4.80 -21.58
CA GLU A 14 -13.33 5.19 -21.54
C GLU A 14 -13.58 6.65 -21.94
N GLY A 15 -12.52 7.40 -22.27
CA GLY A 15 -12.59 8.83 -22.58
C GLY A 15 -12.30 9.72 -21.37
N PRO A 16 -12.42 11.05 -21.53
CA PRO A 16 -12.09 12.01 -20.49
C PRO A 16 -13.05 11.93 -19.30
N ARG A 17 -12.59 12.40 -18.13
CA ARG A 17 -13.47 12.55 -16.95
C ARG A 17 -14.56 13.58 -17.24
N CYS A 18 -15.81 13.18 -17.05
CA CYS A 18 -16.97 14.07 -17.20
C CYS A 18 -17.66 14.31 -15.86
N ALA A 19 -18.08 15.55 -15.60
CA ALA A 19 -18.85 15.94 -14.42
C ALA A 19 -20.14 16.67 -14.83
N GLY A 20 -21.23 16.46 -14.09
CA GLY A 20 -22.47 17.24 -14.24
C GLY A 20 -22.64 18.19 -13.06
N VAL A 21 -22.97 19.45 -13.34
CA VAL A 21 -23.37 20.44 -12.34
C VAL A 21 -24.84 20.78 -12.59
N SER A 22 -25.70 20.44 -11.65
CA SER A 22 -27.12 20.79 -11.67
C SER A 22 -27.42 21.82 -10.60
N VAL A 23 -28.13 22.87 -10.97
CA VAL A 23 -28.66 23.89 -10.04
C VAL A 23 -30.16 23.95 -10.22
N MET A 24 -30.89 23.96 -9.11
CA MET A 24 -32.32 24.22 -9.07
C MET A 24 -32.56 25.32 -8.05
N THR A 25 -33.23 26.39 -8.46
CA THR A 25 -33.62 27.50 -7.58
C THR A 25 -34.98 27.22 -6.95
N CYS A 26 -35.28 27.91 -5.83
CA CYS A 26 -36.54 27.71 -5.11
C CYS A 26 -37.79 28.11 -5.90
N ASP A 27 -37.64 28.96 -6.91
CA ASP A 27 -38.68 29.38 -7.86
C ASP A 27 -38.79 28.43 -9.09
N GLY A 28 -38.04 27.33 -9.11
CA GLY A 28 -38.17 26.25 -10.08
C GLY A 28 -37.29 26.37 -11.33
N VAL A 29 -36.41 27.37 -11.42
CA VAL A 29 -35.42 27.45 -12.52
C VAL A 29 -34.38 26.35 -12.33
N SER A 30 -34.21 25.53 -13.37
CA SER A 30 -33.21 24.47 -13.39
C SER A 30 -32.18 24.73 -14.48
N ALA A 31 -30.90 24.63 -14.13
CA ALA A 31 -29.78 24.68 -15.06
C ALA A 31 -28.92 23.43 -14.91
N HIS A 32 -28.42 22.91 -16.03
CA HIS A 32 -27.50 21.78 -16.04
C HIS A 32 -26.33 22.07 -16.97
N VAL A 33 -25.11 21.84 -16.47
CA VAL A 33 -23.87 21.99 -17.23
C VAL A 33 -23.12 20.67 -17.16
N VAL A 34 -22.72 20.15 -18.32
CA VAL A 34 -21.79 19.03 -18.43
C VAL A 34 -20.39 19.57 -18.67
N LEU A 35 -19.45 19.15 -17.83
CA LEU A 35 -18.05 19.52 -17.86
C LEU A 35 -17.22 18.32 -18.32
N GLU A 36 -16.20 18.59 -19.13
CA GLU A 36 -15.22 17.60 -19.56
C GLU A 36 -13.83 17.99 -19.04
N GLY A 37 -13.08 17.01 -18.55
CA GLY A 37 -11.72 17.19 -18.05
C GLY A 37 -10.74 17.45 -19.18
N VAL A 38 -9.99 18.56 -19.08
CA VAL A 38 -8.89 18.85 -20.01
C VAL A 38 -7.63 18.10 -19.55
N GLU A 39 -7.28 17.01 -20.25
CA GLU A 39 -6.15 16.13 -19.89
C GLU A 39 -4.78 16.73 -20.16
N ARG A 40 -4.64 17.60 -21.16
CA ARG A 40 -3.37 18.30 -21.41
C ARG A 40 -3.21 19.38 -20.34
N GLN A 41 -1.99 19.61 -19.83
CA GLN A 41 -1.40 20.96 -19.80
C GLN A 41 -0.17 21.16 -18.88
N ALA A 42 0.79 21.91 -19.46
CA ALA A 42 1.64 22.98 -18.94
C ALA A 42 2.17 22.94 -17.48
N ALA A 43 3.45 23.31 -17.33
CA ALA A 43 4.19 23.33 -16.07
C ALA A 43 3.51 24.10 -14.91
N ALA A 44 2.81 25.21 -15.17
CA ALA A 44 2.13 25.98 -14.12
C ALA A 44 1.00 25.19 -13.42
N ARG A 45 0.29 24.34 -14.18
CA ARG A 45 -0.74 23.44 -13.60
C ARG A 45 -0.12 22.29 -12.83
N VAL A 46 1.14 21.93 -13.10
CA VAL A 46 1.85 20.89 -12.33
C VAL A 46 2.02 21.36 -10.89
N ALA A 47 2.47 22.61 -10.66
CA ALA A 47 2.65 23.17 -9.33
C ALA A 47 1.33 23.26 -8.54
N GLU A 48 0.26 23.79 -9.16
CA GLU A 48 -1.09 23.87 -8.56
C GLU A 48 -1.61 22.48 -8.12
N ARG A 49 -1.27 21.46 -8.92
CA ARG A 49 -1.74 20.09 -8.72
C ARG A 49 -0.84 19.27 -7.80
N ARG A 50 0.26 19.80 -7.25
CA ARG A 50 1.17 19.05 -6.35
C ARG A 50 0.52 18.77 -4.99
N GLN A 51 -0.15 19.75 -4.41
CA GLN A 51 -0.77 19.68 -3.08
C GLN A 51 -2.24 20.16 -3.13
N PRO A 52 -3.14 19.37 -3.75
CA PRO A 52 -4.52 19.79 -3.98
C PRO A 52 -5.34 19.97 -2.69
N LEU A 53 -4.86 19.44 -1.56
CA LEU A 53 -5.48 19.62 -0.24
C LEU A 53 -4.88 20.78 0.57
N GLY A 54 -3.90 21.49 0.02
CA GLY A 54 -3.11 22.48 0.76
C GLY A 54 -1.97 21.86 1.57
N SER A 55 -1.50 22.60 2.57
CA SER A 55 -0.46 22.17 3.50
C SER A 55 -0.91 20.95 4.31
N ARG A 56 0.04 20.09 4.67
CA ARG A 56 -0.19 19.01 5.64
C ARG A 56 -0.31 19.60 7.05
N ASP A 57 -1.15 18.96 7.86
CA ASP A 57 -1.31 19.24 9.29
C ASP A 57 -0.18 18.67 10.16
N GLN A 58 0.90 18.21 9.52
CA GLN A 58 2.03 17.54 10.16
C GLN A 58 3.27 17.62 9.27
N ALA A 59 4.44 17.63 9.91
CA ALA A 59 5.71 17.74 9.22
C ALA A 59 6.83 16.99 9.93
N VAL A 60 7.95 16.84 9.23
CA VAL A 60 9.20 16.28 9.76
C VAL A 60 10.31 17.31 9.68
N PHE A 61 11.07 17.43 10.77
CA PHE A 61 12.19 18.34 10.93
C PHE A 61 13.45 17.53 11.10
N GLY A 62 14.53 17.89 10.40
CA GLY A 62 15.77 17.12 10.37
C GLY A 62 16.93 17.94 10.91
N VAL A 63 17.67 17.36 11.85
CA VAL A 63 18.94 17.89 12.35
C VAL A 63 20.01 16.86 12.03
N SER A 64 21.16 17.28 11.52
CA SER A 64 22.31 16.40 11.31
C SER A 64 23.59 17.09 11.76
N GLY A 65 24.56 16.27 12.14
CA GLY A 65 25.85 16.71 12.69
C GLY A 65 26.82 15.55 12.81
N ARG A 66 28.11 15.85 12.99
CA ARG A 66 29.19 14.86 13.13
C ARG A 66 29.20 14.18 14.50
N ASP A 67 28.61 14.82 15.49
CA ASP A 67 28.54 14.37 16.87
C ASP A 67 27.30 14.94 17.58
N THR A 68 27.11 14.53 18.84
CA THR A 68 26.01 14.99 19.69
C THR A 68 26.02 16.51 19.92
N SER A 69 27.18 17.16 19.94
CA SER A 69 27.26 18.62 20.15
C SER A 69 26.66 19.38 18.98
N GLU A 70 26.96 18.96 17.75
CA GLU A 70 26.36 19.54 16.54
C GLU A 70 24.85 19.27 16.44
N LEU A 71 24.39 18.10 16.90
CA LEU A 71 22.95 17.82 17.00
C LEU A 71 22.26 18.75 18.00
N LEU A 72 22.84 18.97 19.18
CA LEU A 72 22.31 19.90 20.19
C LEU A 72 22.30 21.35 19.69
N ALA A 73 23.33 21.77 18.96
CA ALA A 73 23.38 23.09 18.33
C ALA A 73 22.29 23.23 17.25
N GLY A 74 22.05 22.18 16.46
CA GLY A 74 20.97 22.15 15.47
C GLY A 74 19.57 22.19 16.10
N LEU A 75 19.34 21.48 17.21
CA LEU A 75 18.10 21.56 18.00
C LEU A 75 17.88 22.97 18.56
N THR A 76 18.93 23.63 19.04
CA THR A 76 18.88 25.01 19.53
C THR A 76 18.48 25.97 18.41
N ALA A 77 19.05 25.81 17.21
CA ALA A 77 18.70 26.62 16.04
C ALA A 77 17.24 26.37 15.59
N LEU A 78 16.79 25.11 15.60
CA LEU A 78 15.40 24.76 15.27
C LEU A 78 14.42 25.39 16.26
N ARG A 79 14.76 25.40 17.57
CA ARG A 79 13.97 26.07 18.60
C ARG A 79 13.87 27.57 18.36
N ALA A 80 14.98 28.23 18.01
CA ALA A 80 14.99 29.66 17.70
C ALA A 80 14.07 29.98 16.52
N LEU A 81 14.20 29.25 15.41
CA LEU A 81 13.35 29.42 14.23
C LEU A 81 11.87 29.17 14.51
N ALA A 82 11.55 28.18 15.36
CA ALA A 82 10.18 27.92 15.80
C ALA A 82 9.64 29.03 16.74
N GLY A 83 10.49 29.63 17.56
CA GLY A 83 10.13 30.76 18.43
C GLY A 83 9.88 32.05 17.67
N ASP A 84 10.71 32.37 16.68
CA ASP A 84 10.55 33.55 15.80
C ASP A 84 9.29 33.47 14.94
N ALA A 85 8.74 32.27 14.80
CA ALA A 85 7.54 31.97 14.03
C ALA A 85 6.37 31.53 14.92
N ALA A 86 6.32 32.01 16.17
CA ALA A 86 5.26 31.66 17.11
C ALA A 86 3.84 31.96 16.58
N ASP A 87 3.70 32.94 15.68
CA ASP A 87 2.43 33.32 15.04
C ASP A 87 2.10 32.47 13.80
N GLU A 88 3.03 31.65 13.31
CA GLU A 88 2.82 30.76 12.17
C GLU A 88 2.11 29.47 12.62
N THR A 89 0.87 29.32 12.19
CA THR A 89 0.04 28.17 12.55
C THR A 89 0.27 26.95 11.66
N ASP A 90 0.96 27.12 10.52
CA ASP A 90 1.20 26.08 9.53
C ASP A 90 2.53 25.35 9.78
N ILE A 91 2.42 24.10 10.25
CA ILE A 91 3.58 23.29 10.63
C ILE A 91 4.42 22.85 9.43
N GLU A 92 3.82 22.68 8.23
CA GLU A 92 4.57 22.30 7.02
C GLU A 92 5.37 23.49 6.49
N SER A 93 4.81 24.69 6.54
CA SER A 93 5.51 25.93 6.20
C SER A 93 6.74 26.14 7.09
N LEU A 94 6.61 25.93 8.40
CA LEU A 94 7.73 25.95 9.34
C LEU A 94 8.83 24.92 8.96
N ALA A 95 8.43 23.71 8.57
CA ALA A 95 9.37 22.67 8.14
C ALA A 95 10.08 23.02 6.83
N ARG A 96 9.38 23.65 5.89
CA ARG A 96 9.96 24.15 4.63
C ARG A 96 10.99 25.24 4.89
N ARG A 97 10.69 26.21 5.77
CA ARG A 97 11.64 27.26 6.15
C ARG A 97 12.87 26.67 6.83
N TRP A 98 12.68 25.74 7.76
CA TRP A 98 13.79 25.03 8.39
C TRP A 98 14.66 24.28 7.36
N HIS A 99 14.03 23.57 6.43
CA HIS A 99 14.71 22.84 5.37
C HIS A 99 15.50 23.76 4.44
N ALA A 100 14.92 24.89 4.03
CA ALA A 100 15.60 25.87 3.18
C ALA A 100 16.78 26.55 3.88
N ALA A 101 16.69 26.79 5.19
CA ALA A 101 17.72 27.45 5.98
C ALA A 101 18.94 26.56 6.26
N ARG A 102 18.82 25.23 6.15
CA ARG A 102 19.86 24.30 6.62
C ARG A 102 20.10 23.16 5.64
N HIS A 103 21.35 23.07 5.20
CA HIS A 103 21.82 21.93 4.44
C HIS A 103 22.31 20.83 5.39
N SER A 104 21.86 19.60 5.20
CA SER A 104 22.42 18.44 5.89
C SER A 104 23.89 18.28 5.49
N PRO A 105 24.86 18.30 6.43
CA PRO A 105 26.23 17.93 6.09
C PRO A 105 26.29 16.52 5.50
N SER A 106 26.86 16.42 4.30
CA SER A 106 27.25 15.15 3.67
C SER A 106 28.63 14.75 4.17
N ALA A 107 28.71 14.45 5.48
CA ALA A 107 29.95 13.98 6.09
C ALA A 107 29.87 12.46 6.33
N PRO A 108 30.95 11.70 6.05
CA PRO A 108 31.05 10.31 6.47
C PRO A 108 30.82 10.21 7.99
N LYS A 109 29.94 9.30 8.43
CA LYS A 109 29.53 9.11 9.84
C LYS A 109 28.70 10.23 10.48
N ALA A 110 28.12 11.14 9.69
CA ALA A 110 27.16 12.10 10.24
C ALA A 110 25.98 11.38 10.92
N LEU A 111 25.59 11.84 12.10
CA LEU A 111 24.39 11.43 12.81
C LEU A 111 23.19 12.24 12.30
N GLY A 112 22.01 11.62 12.41
CA GLY A 112 20.74 12.24 12.08
C GLY A 112 19.77 12.16 13.25
N LEU A 113 19.06 13.25 13.51
CA LEU A 113 17.93 13.31 14.41
C LEU A 113 16.73 13.91 13.66
N ALA A 114 15.57 13.28 13.77
CA ALA A 114 14.35 13.78 13.15
C ALA A 114 13.24 13.96 14.18
N ILE A 115 12.39 14.96 13.96
CA ILE A 115 11.21 15.25 14.78
C ILE A 115 9.98 15.26 13.88
N HIS A 116 8.99 14.42 14.19
CA HIS A 116 7.64 14.49 13.64
C HIS A 116 6.75 15.31 14.57
N ALA A 117 6.05 16.31 14.04
CA ALA A 117 5.16 17.17 14.81
C ALA A 117 3.94 17.60 14.00
N THR A 118 2.81 17.81 14.68
CA THR A 118 1.54 18.31 14.10
C THR A 118 1.28 19.79 14.40
N ASN A 119 2.08 20.40 15.26
CA ASN A 119 2.02 21.83 15.60
C ASN A 119 3.30 22.27 16.32
N ALA A 120 3.48 23.59 16.43
CA ALA A 120 4.65 24.21 17.07
C ALA A 120 4.82 23.81 18.55
N ALA A 121 3.71 23.63 19.29
CA ALA A 121 3.78 23.22 20.69
C ALA A 121 4.30 21.78 20.85
N GLN A 122 3.89 20.86 19.97
CA GLN A 122 4.45 19.51 19.92
C GLN A 122 5.91 19.52 19.51
N LEU A 123 6.28 20.33 18.50
CA LEU A 123 7.67 20.49 18.08
C LEU A 123 8.55 20.93 19.25
N SER A 124 8.15 21.96 20.00
CA SER A 124 8.89 22.46 21.17
C SER A 124 9.11 21.38 22.24
N ARG A 125 8.06 20.63 22.60
CA ARG A 125 8.16 19.51 23.55
C ARG A 125 9.07 18.39 23.04
N ALA A 126 9.04 18.11 21.75
CA ALA A 126 9.88 17.09 21.13
C ALA A 126 11.36 17.52 21.11
N ILE A 127 11.66 18.81 20.87
CA ILE A 127 13.01 19.36 21.00
C ILE A 127 13.51 19.20 22.44
N ASP A 128 12.70 19.56 23.44
CA ASP A 128 13.06 19.38 24.86
C ASP A 128 13.38 17.92 25.19
N LEU A 129 12.57 16.98 24.69
CA LEU A 129 12.78 15.56 24.89
C LEU A 129 14.08 15.08 24.23
N ALA A 130 14.30 15.47 22.97
CA ALA A 130 15.51 15.15 22.22
C ALA A 130 16.77 15.65 22.93
N GLU A 131 16.77 16.91 23.37
CA GLU A 131 17.89 17.51 24.09
C GLU A 131 18.18 16.79 25.42
N ARG A 132 17.15 16.49 26.21
CA ARG A 132 17.31 15.73 27.45
C ARG A 132 17.86 14.34 27.19
N GLY A 133 17.33 13.63 26.19
CA GLY A 133 17.78 12.29 25.82
C GLY A 133 19.26 12.28 25.42
N LEU A 134 19.66 13.18 24.51
CA LEU A 134 21.04 13.29 24.04
C LEU A 134 22.02 13.68 25.15
N ARG A 135 21.62 14.53 26.10
CA ARG A 135 22.47 14.91 27.25
C ARG A 135 22.57 13.81 28.31
N ALA A 136 21.50 13.03 28.49
CA ALA A 136 21.47 11.95 29.47
C ALA A 136 22.27 10.73 28.99
N ASP A 137 22.02 10.28 27.75
CA ASP A 137 22.73 9.18 27.13
C ASP A 137 22.68 9.28 25.59
N PRO A 138 23.76 9.76 24.94
CA PRO A 138 23.81 9.89 23.48
C PRO A 138 23.93 8.54 22.75
N THR A 139 24.09 7.43 23.48
CA THR A 139 24.19 6.07 22.91
C THR A 139 22.85 5.33 22.89
N THR A 140 21.80 5.92 23.47
CA THR A 140 20.44 5.37 23.46
C THR A 140 19.67 5.85 22.23
N ALA A 141 19.12 4.92 21.45
CA ALA A 141 18.26 5.22 20.31
C ALA A 141 16.89 5.75 20.77
N MET A 142 16.32 6.67 19.99
CA MET A 142 14.95 7.16 20.18
C MET A 142 14.10 6.71 18.99
N PRO A 143 13.20 5.72 19.14
CA PRO A 143 12.51 5.09 18.00
C PRO A 143 11.20 5.81 17.60
N GLY A 144 11.09 7.13 17.79
CA GLY A 144 9.92 7.91 17.40
C GLY A 144 8.86 8.10 18.47
N GLN A 145 9.14 7.77 19.74
CA GLN A 145 8.26 8.09 20.87
C GLN A 145 8.13 9.60 21.02
N HIS A 146 6.91 10.09 21.22
CA HIS A 146 6.58 11.53 21.22
C HIS A 146 7.04 12.30 19.97
N GLY A 147 7.30 11.60 18.87
CA GLY A 147 7.76 12.19 17.61
C GLY A 147 9.27 12.35 17.48
N VAL A 148 10.09 11.90 18.42
CA VAL A 148 11.56 12.05 18.37
C VAL A 148 12.24 10.79 17.85
N PHE A 149 13.00 10.92 16.77
CA PHE A 149 13.74 9.85 16.12
C PHE A 149 15.25 10.14 16.21
N TYR A 150 16.04 9.16 16.64
CA TYR A 150 17.49 9.24 16.68
C TYR A 150 18.11 7.85 16.67
N SER A 151 19.12 7.65 15.81
CA SER A 151 19.92 6.44 15.75
C SER A 151 21.39 6.78 16.02
N PRO A 152 21.98 6.29 17.13
CA PRO A 152 23.39 6.52 17.45
C PRO A 152 24.33 5.72 16.55
N ASN A 153 23.83 4.68 15.89
CA ASN A 153 24.58 3.78 15.02
C ASN A 153 23.83 3.63 13.67
N PRO A 154 23.82 4.67 12.82
CA PRO A 154 23.05 4.67 11.59
C PRO A 154 23.48 3.56 10.62
N LEU A 155 22.49 2.88 10.04
CA LEU A 155 22.69 1.72 9.16
C LEU A 155 23.05 2.13 7.73
N GLY A 156 22.57 3.27 7.23
CA GLY A 156 22.70 3.71 5.84
C GLY A 156 24.12 3.74 5.27
N PRO A 157 25.17 4.16 6.01
CA PRO A 157 26.54 4.20 5.49
C PRO A 157 27.15 2.82 5.14
N SER A 158 26.60 1.72 5.66
CA SER A 158 27.16 0.37 5.49
C SER A 158 26.14 -0.70 5.09
N GLY A 159 24.85 -0.40 5.24
CA GLY A 159 23.75 -1.31 5.01
C GLY A 159 22.97 -0.98 3.74
N GLN A 160 22.62 -2.01 2.98
CA GLN A 160 21.78 -1.86 1.81
C GLN A 160 20.29 -1.79 2.19
N VAL A 161 19.51 -1.15 1.32
CA VAL A 161 18.05 -1.03 1.44
C VAL A 161 17.39 -2.10 0.58
N ALA A 162 16.44 -2.83 1.16
CA ALA A 162 15.54 -3.71 0.44
C ALA A 162 14.12 -3.17 0.49
N PHE A 163 13.44 -3.20 -0.65
CA PHE A 163 11.98 -3.13 -0.68
C PHE A 163 11.41 -4.52 -0.45
N VAL A 164 10.47 -4.63 0.48
CA VAL A 164 9.80 -5.87 0.85
C VAL A 164 8.32 -5.76 0.47
N PHE A 165 7.80 -6.77 -0.22
CA PHE A 165 6.43 -6.77 -0.70
C PHE A 165 5.63 -7.90 -0.02
N PRO A 166 4.53 -7.57 0.69
CA PRO A 166 3.76 -8.57 1.42
C PRO A 166 2.88 -9.42 0.50
N GLY A 167 2.51 -10.60 1.00
CA GLY A 167 1.61 -11.55 0.32
C GLY A 167 0.14 -11.21 0.49
N SER A 168 -0.73 -11.92 -0.23
CA SER A 168 -2.19 -11.75 -0.18
C SER A 168 -2.75 -11.84 1.25
N GLY A 169 -3.90 -11.21 1.50
CA GLY A 169 -4.56 -11.22 2.82
C GLY A 169 -4.20 -10.02 3.70
N ASN A 170 -3.27 -9.16 3.25
CA ASN A 170 -2.95 -7.91 3.95
C ASN A 170 -3.81 -6.72 3.51
N HIS A 171 -4.62 -6.88 2.46
CA HIS A 171 -5.50 -5.83 1.92
C HIS A 171 -6.53 -5.36 2.96
N TYR A 172 -6.98 -4.11 2.81
CA TYR A 172 -8.07 -3.57 3.62
C TYR A 172 -8.74 -2.39 2.93
N VAL A 173 -10.00 -2.15 3.25
CA VAL A 173 -10.73 -0.98 2.75
C VAL A 173 -10.11 0.30 3.30
N GLY A 174 -9.68 1.16 2.39
CA GLY A 174 -9.09 2.47 2.64
C GLY A 174 -7.60 2.54 2.33
N MET A 175 -6.92 1.41 2.07
CA MET A 175 -5.49 1.38 1.75
C MET A 175 -5.16 2.25 0.54
N GLY A 176 -4.08 3.03 0.64
CA GLY A 176 -3.60 3.92 -0.43
C GLY A 176 -4.49 5.14 -0.72
N GLY A 177 -5.64 5.29 -0.04
CA GLY A 177 -6.57 6.38 -0.30
C GLY A 177 -5.99 7.76 0.05
N GLY A 178 -5.23 7.86 1.14
CA GLY A 178 -4.54 9.10 1.54
C GLY A 178 -3.33 9.38 0.64
N VAL A 179 -2.61 8.35 0.21
CA VAL A 179 -1.46 8.49 -0.70
C VAL A 179 -1.89 9.16 -2.01
N GLY A 180 -3.00 8.72 -2.60
CA GLY A 180 -3.47 9.24 -3.88
C GLY A 180 -3.83 10.72 -3.89
N VAL A 181 -4.19 11.29 -2.74
CA VAL A 181 -4.51 12.72 -2.61
C VAL A 181 -3.31 13.55 -2.15
N GLN A 182 -2.41 12.96 -1.35
CA GLN A 182 -1.26 13.66 -0.79
C GLN A 182 -0.06 13.72 -1.75
N TRP A 183 0.13 12.68 -2.57
CA TRP A 183 1.15 12.59 -3.61
C TRP A 183 0.51 12.24 -4.95
N PRO A 184 -0.36 13.11 -5.49
CA PRO A 184 -1.18 12.77 -6.64
C PRO A 184 -0.38 12.60 -7.93
N HIS A 185 0.88 13.06 -7.98
CA HIS A 185 1.79 12.80 -9.11
C HIS A 185 2.04 11.30 -9.29
N ILE A 186 2.15 10.52 -8.23
CA ILE A 186 2.36 9.06 -8.30
C ILE A 186 1.26 8.39 -9.12
N LEU A 187 -0.01 8.72 -8.85
CA LEU A 187 -1.12 8.16 -9.61
C LEU A 187 -1.21 8.73 -11.03
N ARG A 188 -0.78 9.97 -11.27
CA ARG A 188 -0.75 10.56 -12.62
C ARG A 188 0.31 9.90 -13.49
N ASP A 189 1.51 9.71 -12.97
CA ASP A 189 2.62 9.07 -13.70
C ASP A 189 2.24 7.61 -14.05
N LEU A 190 1.50 6.94 -13.16
CA LEU A 190 0.92 5.64 -13.45
C LEU A 190 -0.18 5.68 -14.52
N ASP A 191 -1.07 6.69 -14.48
CA ASP A 191 -2.17 6.92 -15.45
C ASP A 191 -1.63 7.28 -16.85
N GLU A 192 -0.45 7.89 -16.93
CA GLU A 192 0.24 8.14 -18.20
C GLU A 192 0.78 6.84 -18.82
N GLY A 193 1.14 5.86 -17.99
CA GLY A 193 1.70 4.58 -18.41
C GLY A 193 0.69 3.47 -18.70
N THR A 194 -0.62 3.70 -18.57
CA THR A 194 -1.67 2.73 -18.92
C THR A 194 -3.00 3.41 -19.24
N ALA A 195 -3.80 2.82 -20.12
CA ALA A 195 -5.17 3.29 -20.37
C ALA A 195 -6.19 2.75 -19.35
N HIS A 196 -5.77 1.87 -18.42
CA HIS A 196 -6.62 1.06 -17.54
C HIS A 196 -6.26 1.18 -16.05
N LEU A 197 -5.81 2.35 -15.59
CA LEU A 197 -5.35 2.52 -14.20
C LEU A 197 -6.44 2.22 -13.17
N SER A 198 -7.68 2.63 -13.42
CA SER A 198 -8.79 2.39 -12.48
C SER A 198 -9.08 0.90 -12.37
N ASP A 199 -9.01 0.17 -13.48
CA ASP A 199 -9.17 -1.28 -13.51
C ASP A 199 -8.05 -2.05 -12.78
N HIS A 200 -6.84 -1.48 -12.70
CA HIS A 200 -5.75 -2.05 -11.91
C HIS A 200 -5.87 -1.74 -10.41
N VAL A 201 -6.13 -0.48 -10.05
CA VAL A 201 -6.16 -0.03 -8.65
C VAL A 201 -7.47 -0.43 -7.96
N LEU A 202 -8.53 -0.65 -8.73
CA LEU A 202 -9.85 -1.08 -8.27
C LEU A 202 -10.40 -0.18 -7.14
N PRO A 203 -10.43 1.15 -7.33
CA PRO A 203 -10.84 2.12 -6.30
C PRO A 203 -12.26 1.87 -5.80
N ARG A 204 -13.13 1.25 -6.62
CA ARG A 204 -14.49 0.85 -6.22
C ARG A 204 -14.53 -0.13 -5.05
N LEU A 205 -13.47 -0.92 -4.84
CA LEU A 205 -13.36 -1.89 -3.74
C LEU A 205 -12.56 -1.31 -2.57
N VAL A 206 -11.42 -0.67 -2.85
CA VAL A 206 -10.51 -0.17 -1.80
C VAL A 206 -10.91 1.20 -1.25
N THR A 207 -11.54 2.06 -2.05
CA THR A 207 -12.01 3.40 -1.65
C THR A 207 -13.44 3.63 -2.17
N PRO A 208 -14.44 2.88 -1.65
CA PRO A 208 -15.77 2.82 -2.25
C PRO A 208 -16.52 4.15 -2.19
N ARG A 209 -17.33 4.43 -3.21
CA ARG A 209 -18.32 5.51 -3.22
C ARG A 209 -19.67 4.92 -2.81
N ARG A 210 -20.37 5.54 -1.85
CA ARG A 210 -21.66 5.04 -1.35
C ARG A 210 -22.73 6.13 -1.33
N HIS A 211 -23.98 5.75 -1.54
CA HIS A 211 -25.11 6.66 -1.29
C HIS A 211 -25.30 6.89 0.22
N ASP A 212 -24.88 5.93 1.03
CA ASP A 212 -25.16 5.87 2.45
C ASP A 212 -23.97 5.30 3.23
N TRP A 213 -23.68 5.92 4.37
CA TRP A 213 -22.55 5.65 5.25
C TRP A 213 -22.99 5.26 6.67
N ARG A 214 -24.22 4.77 6.84
CA ARG A 214 -24.73 4.20 8.10
C ARG A 214 -23.81 3.12 8.69
N ASN A 215 -24.01 2.83 9.98
CA ASN A 215 -23.24 1.84 10.74
C ASN A 215 -23.14 0.50 10.00
N GLY A 216 -21.96 -0.10 9.99
CA GLY A 216 -21.69 -1.37 9.30
C GLY A 216 -21.16 -1.25 7.86
N TRP A 217 -21.08 -0.05 7.26
CA TRP A 217 -20.59 0.11 5.88
C TRP A 217 -19.17 -0.42 5.67
N ARG A 218 -18.30 -0.32 6.68
CA ARG A 218 -16.90 -0.80 6.62
C ARG A 218 -16.87 -2.31 6.46
N GLN A 219 -17.51 -3.03 7.37
CA GLN A 219 -17.64 -4.47 7.31
C GLN A 219 -18.26 -4.93 5.98
N ALA A 220 -19.33 -4.26 5.53
CA ALA A 220 -19.93 -4.58 4.23
C ALA A 220 -19.01 -4.30 3.02
N SER A 221 -18.01 -3.42 3.15
CA SER A 221 -16.99 -3.19 2.13
C SER A 221 -15.89 -4.25 2.20
N ASP A 222 -15.46 -4.60 3.41
CA ASP A 222 -14.47 -5.65 3.65
C ASP A 222 -15.02 -7.00 3.13
N ASP A 223 -16.27 -7.34 3.44
CA ASP A 223 -16.94 -8.56 2.95
C ASP A 223 -17.00 -8.62 1.41
N VAL A 224 -17.15 -7.48 0.74
CA VAL A 224 -17.16 -7.42 -0.74
C VAL A 224 -15.76 -7.61 -1.30
N LEU A 225 -14.77 -6.99 -0.66
CA LEU A 225 -13.37 -7.11 -1.04
C LEU A 225 -12.86 -8.56 -0.86
N ASP A 226 -13.26 -9.22 0.22
CA ASP A 226 -12.87 -10.61 0.55
C ASP A 226 -13.54 -11.66 -0.35
N ARG A 227 -14.70 -11.36 -0.94
CA ARG A 227 -15.40 -12.28 -1.86
C ARG A 227 -14.82 -12.32 -3.26
N ASP A 228 -14.15 -11.25 -3.70
CA ASP A 228 -13.55 -11.18 -5.03
C ASP A 228 -12.03 -11.41 -4.95
N PHE A 229 -11.65 -12.69 -4.80
CA PHE A 229 -10.26 -13.10 -4.62
C PHE A 229 -9.33 -12.55 -5.72
N LEU A 230 -9.79 -12.53 -6.97
CA LEU A 230 -8.98 -11.99 -8.07
C LEU A 230 -8.78 -10.48 -7.94
N ALA A 231 -9.83 -9.74 -7.65
CA ALA A 231 -9.74 -8.29 -7.47
C ALA A 231 -8.89 -7.91 -6.25
N MET A 232 -8.96 -8.71 -5.18
CA MET A 232 -8.09 -8.59 -4.01
C MET A 232 -6.60 -8.70 -4.40
N LEU A 233 -6.22 -9.75 -5.14
CA LEU A 233 -4.84 -9.92 -5.62
C LEU A 233 -4.38 -8.74 -6.47
N LEU A 234 -5.18 -8.34 -7.45
CA LEU A 234 -4.87 -7.24 -8.36
C LEU A 234 -4.72 -5.90 -7.64
N GLY A 235 -5.67 -5.57 -6.75
CA GLY A 235 -5.65 -4.34 -5.98
C GLY A 235 -4.44 -4.26 -5.05
N GLN A 236 -4.03 -5.37 -4.45
CA GLN A 236 -2.83 -5.42 -3.61
C GLN A 236 -1.54 -5.25 -4.43
N VAL A 237 -1.41 -5.90 -5.58
CA VAL A 237 -0.27 -5.71 -6.49
C VAL A 237 -0.19 -4.25 -6.93
N ALA A 238 -1.31 -3.67 -7.37
CA ALA A 238 -1.37 -2.26 -7.77
C ALA A 238 -1.00 -1.32 -6.62
N HIS A 239 -1.45 -1.61 -5.40
CA HIS A 239 -1.06 -0.82 -4.23
C HIS A 239 0.45 -0.89 -3.95
N GLY A 240 1.07 -2.08 -4.06
CA GLY A 240 2.52 -2.22 -3.90
C GLY A 240 3.33 -1.45 -4.96
N VAL A 241 2.82 -1.38 -6.19
CA VAL A 241 3.38 -0.52 -7.24
C VAL A 241 3.30 0.96 -6.85
N VAL A 242 2.13 1.43 -6.39
CA VAL A 242 1.93 2.82 -5.92
C VAL A 242 2.87 3.16 -4.77
N MET A 243 2.99 2.27 -3.78
CA MET A 243 3.87 2.50 -2.62
C MET A 243 5.35 2.50 -3.02
N SER A 244 5.77 1.60 -3.91
CA SER A 244 7.15 1.59 -4.43
C SER A 244 7.49 2.87 -5.20
N ASP A 245 6.56 3.39 -6.01
CA ASP A 245 6.74 4.64 -6.73
C ASP A 245 6.83 5.82 -5.76
N LEU A 246 5.97 5.87 -4.74
CA LEU A 246 6.02 6.89 -3.69
C LEU A 246 7.38 6.87 -2.97
N LEU A 247 7.83 5.71 -2.52
CA LEU A 247 9.09 5.58 -1.78
C LEU A 247 10.30 6.00 -2.63
N ARG A 248 10.33 5.65 -3.92
CA ARG A 248 11.37 6.11 -4.84
C ARG A 248 11.28 7.61 -5.12
N GLY A 249 10.06 8.14 -5.25
CA GLY A 249 9.81 9.58 -5.38
C GLY A 249 10.24 10.37 -4.13
N LEU A 250 10.25 9.73 -2.96
CA LEU A 250 10.81 10.28 -1.72
C LEU A 250 12.35 10.17 -1.63
N GLY A 251 13.00 9.64 -2.66
CA GLY A 251 14.46 9.54 -2.76
C GLY A 251 15.06 8.20 -2.35
N LEU A 252 14.26 7.20 -1.96
CA LEU A 252 14.80 5.88 -1.62
C LEU A 252 15.28 5.14 -2.88
N GLN A 253 16.48 4.56 -2.78
CA GLN A 253 17.08 3.73 -3.83
C GLN A 253 17.30 2.31 -3.27
N PRO A 254 16.41 1.35 -3.55
CA PRO A 254 16.61 -0.03 -3.10
C PRO A 254 17.75 -0.69 -3.89
N SER A 255 18.55 -1.53 -3.21
CA SER A 255 19.52 -2.45 -3.84
C SER A 255 19.00 -3.89 -3.90
N ALA A 256 17.84 -4.14 -3.30
CA ALA A 256 17.20 -5.44 -3.27
C ALA A 256 15.67 -5.33 -3.27
N ALA A 257 15.01 -6.34 -3.83
CA ALA A 257 13.58 -6.53 -3.79
C ALA A 257 13.27 -7.95 -3.29
N ILE A 258 12.44 -8.05 -2.26
CA ILE A 258 12.08 -9.30 -1.59
C ILE A 258 10.56 -9.42 -1.58
N GLY A 259 10.03 -10.51 -2.12
CA GLY A 259 8.61 -10.79 -2.12
C GLY A 259 8.25 -11.89 -1.13
N TYR A 260 7.17 -11.70 -0.36
CA TYR A 260 6.51 -12.78 0.37
C TYR A 260 5.29 -13.25 -0.43
N SER A 261 5.27 -14.49 -0.90
CA SER A 261 4.16 -15.06 -1.68
C SER A 261 3.78 -14.17 -2.89
N LEU A 262 2.55 -13.67 -3.00
CA LEU A 262 2.10 -12.68 -3.99
C LEU A 262 3.08 -11.51 -4.18
N GLY A 263 3.80 -11.15 -3.11
CA GLY A 263 4.84 -10.15 -3.11
C GLY A 263 5.96 -10.36 -4.13
N GLU A 264 6.26 -11.59 -4.56
CA GLU A 264 7.28 -11.81 -5.61
C GLU A 264 6.81 -11.24 -6.96
N SER A 265 5.55 -11.46 -7.33
CA SER A 265 4.95 -10.83 -8.51
C SER A 265 4.85 -9.31 -8.33
N THR A 266 4.46 -8.83 -7.14
CA THR A 266 4.43 -7.39 -6.84
C THR A 266 5.80 -6.75 -7.00
N ALA A 267 6.87 -7.39 -6.53
CA ALA A 267 8.24 -6.89 -6.65
C ALA A 267 8.64 -6.71 -8.13
N LEU A 268 8.31 -7.69 -8.99
CA LEU A 268 8.62 -7.63 -10.41
C LEU A 268 7.87 -6.49 -11.12
N PHE A 269 6.59 -6.25 -10.79
CA PHE A 269 5.85 -5.10 -11.34
C PHE A 269 6.30 -3.75 -10.76
N ALA A 270 6.49 -3.67 -9.44
CA ALA A 270 6.86 -2.45 -8.74
C ALA A 270 8.23 -1.94 -9.21
N MET A 271 9.20 -2.84 -9.37
CA MET A 271 10.55 -2.51 -9.84
C MET A 271 10.68 -2.41 -11.36
N ARG A 272 9.55 -2.43 -12.10
CA ARG A 272 9.49 -2.30 -13.57
C ARG A 272 10.19 -3.43 -14.34
N VAL A 273 10.44 -4.57 -13.70
CA VAL A 273 10.91 -5.79 -14.36
C VAL A 273 9.88 -6.29 -15.36
N TRP A 274 8.61 -6.30 -14.96
CA TRP A 274 7.47 -6.59 -15.82
C TRP A 274 6.74 -5.30 -16.18
N PRO A 275 6.91 -4.76 -17.40
CA PRO A 275 6.23 -3.54 -17.81
C PRO A 275 4.75 -3.77 -18.18
N GLU A 276 4.38 -5.00 -18.55
CA GLU A 276 3.09 -5.33 -19.18
C GLU A 276 1.94 -5.59 -18.18
N ARG A 277 1.60 -4.60 -17.34
CA ARG A 277 0.52 -4.71 -16.34
C ARG A 277 -0.84 -5.06 -16.95
N ASP A 278 -1.22 -4.39 -18.03
CA ASP A 278 -2.49 -4.60 -18.75
C ASP A 278 -2.60 -6.03 -19.31
N THR A 279 -1.47 -6.60 -19.75
CA THR A 279 -1.41 -7.99 -20.22
C THR A 279 -1.66 -8.96 -19.07
N MET A 280 -1.01 -8.75 -17.92
CA MET A 280 -1.25 -9.58 -16.73
C MET A 280 -2.71 -9.48 -16.27
N TYR A 281 -3.26 -8.26 -16.18
CA TYR A 281 -4.65 -8.04 -15.80
C TYR A 281 -5.63 -8.81 -16.70
N ARG A 282 -5.49 -8.71 -18.03
CA ARG A 282 -6.33 -9.46 -18.98
C ARG A 282 -6.17 -10.98 -18.82
N ARG A 283 -4.92 -11.48 -18.75
CA ARG A 283 -4.67 -12.92 -18.60
C ARG A 283 -5.27 -13.47 -17.31
N MET A 284 -5.12 -12.74 -16.19
CA MET A 284 -5.69 -13.13 -14.90
C MET A 284 -7.22 -13.20 -14.94
N ARG A 285 -7.89 -12.25 -15.60
CA ARG A 285 -9.36 -12.29 -15.78
C ARG A 285 -9.85 -13.43 -16.66
N GLN A 286 -9.06 -13.85 -17.64
CA GLN A 286 -9.40 -14.92 -18.57
C GLN A 286 -9.02 -16.31 -18.06
N SER A 287 -8.20 -16.39 -17.00
CA SER A 287 -7.70 -17.65 -16.47
C SER A 287 -8.62 -18.25 -15.41
N SER A 288 -8.78 -19.57 -15.44
CA SER A 288 -9.43 -20.33 -14.37
C SER A 288 -8.56 -20.50 -13.11
N LEU A 289 -7.27 -20.12 -13.16
CA LEU A 289 -6.30 -20.32 -12.08
C LEU A 289 -6.81 -19.82 -10.73
N PHE A 290 -7.28 -18.58 -10.70
CA PHE A 290 -7.79 -17.91 -9.49
C PHE A 290 -9.31 -17.88 -9.43
N GLN A 291 -9.97 -18.83 -10.10
CA GLN A 291 -11.43 -18.99 -10.09
C GLN A 291 -11.84 -20.39 -9.61
N THR A 292 -11.24 -21.44 -10.20
CA THR A 292 -11.59 -22.83 -9.88
C THR A 292 -10.40 -23.74 -9.63
N GLU A 293 -9.23 -23.45 -10.19
CA GLU A 293 -8.05 -24.32 -10.09
C GLU A 293 -7.38 -24.28 -8.71
N LEU A 294 -7.04 -23.07 -8.22
CA LEU A 294 -6.32 -22.84 -6.96
C LEU A 294 -7.23 -22.36 -5.81
N VAL A 295 -8.45 -21.94 -6.14
CA VAL A 295 -9.47 -21.45 -5.22
C VAL A 295 -10.83 -21.98 -5.64
N GLY A 296 -11.87 -21.69 -4.85
CA GLY A 296 -13.23 -22.14 -5.15
C GLY A 296 -13.34 -23.66 -5.04
N ARG A 297 -13.51 -24.35 -6.17
CA ARG A 297 -13.56 -25.83 -6.22
C ARG A 297 -12.20 -26.50 -6.02
N CYS A 298 -11.11 -25.74 -6.18
CA CYS A 298 -9.73 -26.20 -6.06
C CYS A 298 -9.43 -27.41 -6.95
N ASP A 299 -9.74 -27.31 -8.25
CA ASP A 299 -9.64 -28.41 -9.21
C ASP A 299 -8.23 -29.01 -9.30
N ALA A 300 -7.17 -28.22 -9.07
CA ALA A 300 -5.81 -28.74 -8.97
C ALA A 300 -5.66 -29.70 -7.78
N ALA A 301 -6.22 -29.35 -6.61
CA ALA A 301 -6.21 -30.20 -5.43
C ALA A 301 -7.06 -31.46 -5.62
N ARG A 302 -8.24 -31.31 -6.25
CA ARG A 302 -9.10 -32.46 -6.61
C ARG A 302 -8.34 -33.48 -7.46
N ARG A 303 -7.60 -33.02 -8.47
CA ARG A 303 -6.78 -33.90 -9.33
C ARG A 303 -5.59 -34.49 -8.57
N ALA A 304 -4.89 -33.69 -7.75
CA ALA A 304 -3.75 -34.15 -6.96
C ALA A 304 -4.14 -35.27 -5.98
N TRP A 305 -5.29 -35.15 -5.33
CA TRP A 305 -5.79 -36.12 -4.36
C TRP A 305 -6.68 -37.21 -4.95
N ARG A 306 -6.95 -37.17 -6.27
CA ARG A 306 -7.80 -38.11 -7.00
C ARG A 306 -9.20 -38.24 -6.39
N LEU A 307 -9.79 -37.12 -6.01
CA LEU A 307 -11.12 -37.08 -5.38
C LEU A 307 -12.21 -37.47 -6.37
N ALA A 308 -13.26 -38.12 -5.88
CA ALA A 308 -14.44 -38.44 -6.69
C ALA A 308 -15.24 -37.17 -7.05
N ASP A 309 -16.08 -37.28 -8.08
CA ASP A 309 -17.00 -36.19 -8.44
C ASP A 309 -17.95 -35.86 -7.28
N GLY A 310 -17.99 -34.58 -6.89
CA GLY A 310 -18.79 -34.09 -5.78
C GLY A 310 -18.13 -34.20 -4.39
N GLU A 311 -17.05 -34.96 -4.23
CA GLU A 311 -16.30 -35.02 -2.96
C GLU A 311 -15.63 -33.66 -2.66
N PRO A 312 -15.90 -32.99 -1.53
CA PRO A 312 -15.31 -31.68 -1.25
C PRO A 312 -13.81 -31.78 -0.92
N VAL A 313 -13.03 -30.79 -1.34
CA VAL A 313 -11.60 -30.68 -0.96
C VAL A 313 -11.47 -30.40 0.55
N ASP A 314 -12.40 -29.63 1.13
CA ASP A 314 -12.36 -29.17 2.54
C ASP A 314 -10.97 -28.69 2.96
N TRP A 315 -10.45 -27.73 2.20
CA TRP A 315 -9.14 -27.16 2.43
C TRP A 315 -9.14 -26.27 3.69
N ARG A 316 -8.09 -26.40 4.50
CA ARG A 316 -7.80 -25.51 5.64
C ARG A 316 -6.35 -25.06 5.56
N SER A 317 -6.10 -23.78 5.86
CA SER A 317 -4.76 -23.24 6.09
C SER A 317 -4.74 -22.49 7.41
N VAL A 318 -3.71 -22.72 8.21
CA VAL A 318 -3.54 -22.10 9.54
C VAL A 318 -2.10 -21.61 9.72
N VAL A 319 -1.94 -20.53 10.47
CA VAL A 319 -0.65 -20.16 11.06
C VAL A 319 -0.50 -20.86 12.39
N ILE A 320 0.67 -21.46 12.65
CA ILE A 320 1.01 -22.14 13.88
C ILE A 320 2.30 -21.59 14.49
N ASN A 321 2.38 -21.59 15.82
CA ASN A 321 3.53 -21.10 16.59
C ASN A 321 4.57 -22.21 16.85
N ARG A 322 5.03 -22.88 15.80
CA ARG A 322 6.04 -23.95 15.89
C ARG A 322 7.20 -23.75 14.89
N PRO A 323 8.45 -24.10 15.28
CA PRO A 323 9.58 -24.08 14.36
C PRO A 323 9.44 -25.08 13.22
N ALA A 324 9.90 -24.70 12.02
CA ALA A 324 9.76 -25.49 10.80
C ALA A 324 10.32 -26.91 10.93
N ALA A 325 11.42 -27.11 11.66
CA ALA A 325 12.03 -28.43 11.84
C ALA A 325 11.07 -29.42 12.53
N VAL A 326 10.35 -28.97 13.57
CA VAL A 326 9.37 -29.79 14.29
C VAL A 326 8.15 -30.06 13.41
N VAL A 327 7.66 -29.02 12.72
CA VAL A 327 6.50 -29.14 11.82
C VAL A 327 6.77 -30.12 10.68
N ARG A 328 7.94 -30.05 10.03
CA ARG A 328 8.33 -30.98 8.96
C ARG A 328 8.31 -32.43 9.44
N GLY A 329 8.75 -32.69 10.67
CA GLY A 329 8.76 -34.04 11.25
C GLY A 329 7.36 -34.64 11.40
N VAL A 330 6.37 -33.83 11.83
CA VAL A 330 4.98 -34.28 11.99
C VAL A 330 4.27 -34.38 10.64
N VAL A 331 4.38 -33.35 9.80
CA VAL A 331 3.70 -33.29 8.50
C VAL A 331 4.14 -34.43 7.56
N ALA A 332 5.40 -34.86 7.62
CA ALA A 332 5.88 -35.97 6.79
C ALA A 332 5.13 -37.30 7.01
N GLY A 333 4.49 -37.48 8.17
CA GLY A 333 3.71 -38.67 8.51
C GLY A 333 2.21 -38.54 8.27
N VAL A 334 1.72 -37.38 7.82
CA VAL A 334 0.29 -37.10 7.67
C VAL A 334 -0.04 -36.84 6.20
N ASP A 335 -0.81 -37.74 5.57
CA ASP A 335 -1.24 -37.54 4.19
C ASP A 335 -2.13 -36.30 4.07
N ARG A 336 -2.00 -35.58 2.95
CA ARG A 336 -2.75 -34.35 2.62
C ARG A 336 -2.59 -33.20 3.62
N ALA A 337 -1.56 -33.20 4.45
CA ALA A 337 -1.09 -32.03 5.18
C ALA A 337 0.26 -31.56 4.62
N TYR A 338 0.48 -30.25 4.56
CA TYR A 338 1.67 -29.67 3.97
C TYR A 338 2.17 -28.49 4.79
N LEU A 339 3.48 -28.41 5.01
CA LEU A 339 4.14 -27.17 5.43
C LEU A 339 4.20 -26.25 4.21
N GLN A 340 3.42 -25.18 4.25
CA GLN A 340 3.30 -24.23 3.14
C GLN A 340 4.36 -23.13 3.22
N ILE A 341 4.53 -22.54 4.40
CA ILE A 341 5.38 -21.36 4.59
C ILE A 341 6.13 -21.46 5.92
N VAL A 342 7.41 -21.08 5.92
CA VAL A 342 8.16 -20.74 7.13
C VAL A 342 8.22 -19.21 7.24
N ASN A 343 7.46 -18.64 8.18
CA ASN A 343 7.33 -17.19 8.35
C ASN A 343 8.49 -16.62 9.17
N THR A 344 8.77 -17.23 10.31
CA THR A 344 9.83 -16.83 11.26
C THR A 344 10.51 -18.07 11.84
N THR A 345 11.38 -17.87 12.83
CA THR A 345 12.07 -18.94 13.57
C THR A 345 11.13 -19.95 14.26
N ASP A 346 9.89 -19.56 14.52
CA ASP A 346 8.92 -20.24 15.37
C ASP A 346 7.47 -20.05 14.89
N GLU A 347 7.28 -19.57 13.66
CA GLU A 347 5.97 -19.35 13.04
C GLU A 347 5.97 -20.00 11.65
N CYS A 348 5.01 -20.89 11.40
CA CYS A 348 4.84 -21.58 10.13
C CYS A 348 3.38 -21.51 9.67
N VAL A 349 3.15 -21.67 8.38
CA VAL A 349 1.83 -21.92 7.80
C VAL A 349 1.76 -23.37 7.37
N ILE A 350 0.75 -24.08 7.84
CA ILE A 350 0.39 -25.40 7.32
C ILE A 350 -0.96 -25.33 6.62
N GLY A 351 -1.14 -26.16 5.60
CA GLY A 351 -2.42 -26.29 4.92
C GLY A 351 -2.60 -27.64 4.28
N GLY A 352 -3.84 -27.98 3.97
CA GLY A 352 -4.20 -29.31 3.52
C GLY A 352 -5.68 -29.61 3.70
N GLN A 353 -6.01 -30.90 3.73
CA GLN A 353 -7.36 -31.35 4.09
C GLN A 353 -7.60 -31.06 5.58
N ARG A 354 -8.77 -30.50 5.94
CA ARG A 354 -9.08 -30.05 7.31
C ARG A 354 -8.72 -31.07 8.38
N ALA A 355 -9.20 -32.30 8.26
CA ALA A 355 -8.92 -33.34 9.26
C ALA A 355 -7.42 -33.61 9.42
N ALA A 356 -6.66 -33.66 8.33
CA ALA A 356 -5.21 -33.86 8.36
C ALA A 356 -4.48 -32.67 9.02
N VAL A 357 -4.93 -31.44 8.76
CA VAL A 357 -4.40 -30.24 9.43
C VAL A 357 -4.71 -30.27 10.92
N ASP A 358 -5.92 -30.70 11.30
CA ASP A 358 -6.35 -30.81 12.70
C ASP A 358 -5.51 -31.85 13.46
N ASP A 359 -5.20 -32.98 12.83
CA ASP A 359 -4.32 -34.02 13.38
C ASP A 359 -2.90 -33.50 13.61
N VAL A 360 -2.36 -32.70 12.68
CA VAL A 360 -1.04 -32.06 12.84
C VAL A 360 -1.05 -31.08 14.02
N ILE A 361 -2.08 -30.24 14.13
CA ILE A 361 -2.22 -29.28 15.25
C ILE A 361 -2.31 -30.02 16.58
N ALA A 362 -3.13 -31.08 16.66
CA ALA A 362 -3.30 -31.89 17.86
C ALA A 362 -1.99 -32.58 18.26
N THR A 363 -1.27 -33.14 17.29
CA THR A 363 0.02 -33.81 17.51
C THR A 363 1.10 -32.84 17.99
N LEU A 364 1.12 -31.61 17.45
CA LEU A 364 2.06 -30.56 17.86
C LEU A 364 1.68 -29.88 19.18
N GLY A 365 0.43 -30.05 19.65
CA GLY A 365 -0.11 -29.36 20.81
C GLY A 365 0.10 -27.85 20.72
N CYS A 366 -0.14 -27.26 19.54
CA CYS A 366 0.19 -25.86 19.25
C CYS A 366 -1.04 -24.95 19.12
N GLU A 367 -0.80 -23.65 19.21
CA GLU A 367 -1.82 -22.66 18.87
C GLU A 367 -1.89 -22.54 17.35
N ALA A 368 -3.11 -22.40 16.83
CA ALA A 368 -3.37 -22.30 15.41
C ALA A 368 -4.39 -21.18 15.14
N VAL A 369 -4.12 -20.36 14.14
CA VAL A 369 -5.00 -19.27 13.69
C VAL A 369 -5.37 -19.50 12.23
N ASP A 370 -6.66 -19.54 11.93
CA ASP A 370 -7.15 -19.74 10.56
C ASP A 370 -6.77 -18.60 9.63
N LEU A 371 -6.35 -18.96 8.43
CA LEU A 371 -6.16 -18.05 7.30
C LEU A 371 -7.42 -18.07 6.44
N ALA A 372 -8.25 -17.03 6.57
CA ALA A 372 -9.42 -16.87 5.71
C ALA A 372 -9.00 -16.62 4.25
N GLY A 373 -9.70 -17.25 3.30
CA GLY A 373 -9.49 -17.01 1.86
C GLY A 373 -8.15 -17.52 1.30
N ALA A 374 -7.45 -18.43 2.00
CA ALA A 374 -6.21 -19.01 1.49
C ALA A 374 -6.42 -19.89 0.25
N SER A 375 -5.54 -19.75 -0.74
CA SER A 375 -5.49 -20.62 -1.93
C SER A 375 -4.71 -21.91 -1.67
N THR A 376 -4.88 -22.94 -2.51
CA THR A 376 -4.24 -24.26 -2.39
C THR A 376 -2.79 -24.31 -2.91
N VAL A 377 -2.09 -23.18 -2.84
CA VAL A 377 -0.70 -23.02 -3.30
C VAL A 377 0.29 -23.27 -2.17
N HIS A 378 1.57 -23.02 -2.43
CA HIS A 378 2.70 -23.21 -1.52
C HIS A 378 2.94 -24.67 -1.13
N CYS A 379 2.49 -25.61 -1.96
CA CYS A 379 2.73 -27.04 -1.75
C CYS A 379 2.55 -27.82 -3.05
N ALA A 380 2.92 -29.10 -3.02
CA ALA A 380 2.90 -29.98 -4.20
C ALA A 380 1.49 -30.16 -4.81
N VAL A 381 0.43 -29.80 -4.09
CA VAL A 381 -0.97 -29.86 -4.54
C VAL A 381 -1.22 -28.95 -5.75
N ALA A 382 -0.46 -27.87 -5.91
CA ALA A 382 -0.58 -26.96 -7.04
C ALA A 382 0.07 -27.48 -8.34
N ARG A 383 0.83 -28.58 -8.31
CA ARG A 383 1.53 -29.14 -9.48
C ARG A 383 0.63 -29.39 -10.70
N PRO A 384 -0.62 -29.89 -10.57
CA PRO A 384 -1.51 -30.08 -11.71
C PRO A 384 -1.91 -28.77 -12.43
N ALA A 385 -1.65 -27.60 -11.85
CA ALA A 385 -1.87 -26.29 -12.47
C ALA A 385 -0.56 -25.56 -12.82
N GLN A 386 0.60 -26.19 -12.61
CA GLN A 386 1.92 -25.57 -12.72
C GLN A 386 2.16 -24.95 -14.10
N ASP A 387 1.84 -25.67 -15.18
CA ASP A 387 2.07 -25.18 -16.55
C ASP A 387 1.21 -23.96 -16.88
N ALA A 388 -0.07 -24.00 -16.50
CA ALA A 388 -0.97 -22.86 -16.66
C ALA A 388 -0.48 -21.65 -15.83
N TYR A 389 -0.03 -21.90 -14.60
CA TYR A 389 0.53 -20.87 -13.71
C TYR A 389 1.80 -20.25 -14.29
N ARG A 390 2.68 -21.08 -14.88
CA ARG A 390 3.89 -20.62 -15.56
C ARG A 390 3.55 -19.79 -16.79
N GLN A 391 2.68 -20.29 -17.65
CA GLN A 391 2.28 -19.58 -18.88
C GLN A 391 1.66 -18.20 -18.58
N LEU A 392 0.90 -18.09 -17.48
CA LEU A 392 0.38 -16.81 -17.01
C LEU A 392 1.51 -15.79 -16.76
N HIS A 393 2.59 -16.21 -16.09
CA HIS A 393 3.69 -15.37 -15.62
C HIS A 393 4.86 -15.20 -16.60
N VAL A 394 4.87 -15.89 -17.75
CA VAL A 394 5.85 -15.61 -18.81
C VAL A 394 5.49 -14.29 -19.50
N LEU A 395 6.15 -13.22 -19.06
CA LEU A 395 6.00 -11.85 -19.56
C LEU A 395 7.30 -11.31 -20.15
N ALA A 396 7.21 -10.26 -20.96
CA ALA A 396 8.40 -9.48 -21.30
C ALA A 396 9.07 -8.99 -20.01
N THR A 397 10.40 -9.12 -19.94
CA THR A 397 11.17 -8.94 -18.70
C THR A 397 12.37 -8.06 -18.97
N THR A 398 12.49 -6.96 -18.22
CA THR A 398 13.58 -5.98 -18.31
C THR A 398 14.14 -5.73 -16.91
N PRO A 399 15.13 -6.50 -16.44
CA PRO A 399 15.67 -6.33 -15.10
C PRO A 399 16.38 -4.98 -14.96
N PRO A 400 16.14 -4.21 -13.89
CA PRO A 400 16.85 -2.96 -13.66
C PRO A 400 18.27 -3.23 -13.14
N ASP A 401 19.20 -2.33 -13.46
CA ASP A 401 20.58 -2.42 -12.99
C ASP A 401 20.68 -2.22 -11.46
N GLY A 402 21.59 -2.96 -10.82
CA GLY A 402 21.95 -2.75 -9.42
C GLY A 402 20.93 -3.24 -8.38
N ILE A 403 19.83 -3.89 -8.79
CA ILE A 403 18.82 -4.44 -7.87
C ILE A 403 18.82 -5.96 -7.88
N ARG A 404 18.97 -6.56 -6.70
CA ARG A 404 18.87 -8.01 -6.51
C ARG A 404 17.43 -8.44 -6.22
N PHE A 405 16.97 -9.51 -6.85
CA PHE A 405 15.65 -10.09 -6.60
C PHE A 405 15.80 -11.44 -5.92
N TYR A 406 15.06 -11.64 -4.83
CA TYR A 406 15.09 -12.87 -4.04
C TYR A 406 13.89 -13.74 -4.37
N SER A 407 14.14 -15.04 -4.54
CA SER A 407 13.08 -16.05 -4.61
C SER A 407 12.91 -16.68 -3.24
N ALA A 408 11.71 -16.62 -2.68
CA ALA A 408 11.46 -17.15 -1.34
C ALA A 408 11.43 -18.69 -1.32
N ALA A 409 11.22 -19.32 -2.49
CA ALA A 409 11.33 -20.76 -2.69
C ALA A 409 12.79 -21.24 -2.74
N GLN A 410 13.69 -20.43 -3.32
CA GLN A 410 15.12 -20.77 -3.43
C GLN A 410 15.97 -20.22 -2.27
N GLN A 411 15.39 -19.38 -1.41
CA GLN A 411 16.04 -18.68 -0.29
C GLN A 411 17.28 -17.85 -0.68
N ARG A 412 17.33 -17.35 -1.92
CA ARG A 412 18.49 -16.60 -2.43
C ARG A 412 18.13 -15.65 -3.56
N ALA A 413 19.05 -14.72 -3.83
CA ALA A 413 18.97 -13.89 -5.02
C ALA A 413 19.15 -14.72 -6.30
N TYR A 414 18.47 -14.33 -7.38
CA TYR A 414 18.60 -14.97 -8.69
C TYR A 414 18.79 -13.93 -9.81
N ALA A 415 19.42 -14.36 -10.90
CA ALA A 415 19.52 -13.55 -12.11
C ALA A 415 18.15 -13.52 -12.79
N VAL A 416 17.58 -12.33 -12.91
CA VAL A 416 16.23 -12.13 -13.45
C VAL A 416 16.29 -12.08 -14.98
N ASP A 417 15.61 -13.02 -15.60
CA ASP A 417 15.32 -13.05 -17.02
C ASP A 417 13.85 -13.50 -17.23
N ARG A 418 13.43 -13.54 -18.49
CA ARG A 418 12.05 -13.88 -18.85
C ARG A 418 11.59 -15.25 -18.33
N ALA A 419 12.47 -16.25 -18.32
CA ALA A 419 12.16 -17.57 -17.81
C ALA A 419 12.26 -17.59 -16.28
N SER A 420 13.37 -17.10 -15.71
CA SER A 420 13.64 -17.19 -14.28
C SER A 420 12.65 -16.38 -13.43
N ALA A 421 12.14 -15.25 -13.93
CA ALA A 421 11.09 -14.49 -13.25
C ALA A 421 9.79 -15.29 -13.11
N ALA A 422 9.36 -15.98 -14.16
CA ALA A 422 8.20 -16.86 -14.13
C ALA A 422 8.46 -18.11 -13.27
N ASP A 423 9.66 -18.70 -13.40
CA ASP A 423 10.05 -19.90 -12.66
C ASP A 423 10.16 -19.67 -11.16
N ALA A 424 10.62 -18.49 -10.72
CA ALA A 424 10.64 -18.11 -9.30
C ALA A 424 9.22 -18.06 -8.71
N VAL A 425 8.29 -17.38 -9.41
CA VAL A 425 6.88 -17.27 -9.02
C VAL A 425 6.16 -18.62 -9.06
N VAL A 426 6.52 -19.51 -9.99
CA VAL A 426 5.98 -20.88 -10.03
C VAL A 426 6.54 -21.73 -8.90
N ALA A 427 7.84 -21.64 -8.62
CA ALA A 427 8.50 -22.44 -7.59
C ALA A 427 7.82 -22.24 -6.24
N GLN A 428 7.64 -20.98 -5.80
CA GLN A 428 6.96 -20.70 -4.54
C GLN A 428 5.52 -21.21 -4.48
N ALA A 429 4.81 -21.28 -5.62
CA ALA A 429 3.44 -21.76 -5.67
C ALA A 429 3.36 -23.30 -5.51
N VAL A 430 4.38 -24.05 -5.94
CA VAL A 430 4.34 -25.53 -5.95
C VAL A 430 5.23 -26.20 -4.90
N THR A 431 6.18 -25.48 -4.29
CA THR A 431 7.09 -26.04 -3.28
C THR A 431 6.94 -25.43 -1.90
N GLY A 432 6.26 -24.29 -1.78
CA GLY A 432 6.26 -23.49 -0.55
C GLY A 432 7.42 -22.52 -0.50
N ILE A 433 7.48 -21.72 0.57
CA ILE A 433 8.52 -20.69 0.76
C ILE A 433 9.11 -20.73 2.16
N ASP A 434 10.39 -20.37 2.27
CA ASP A 434 11.08 -20.18 3.54
C ASP A 434 11.51 -18.71 3.65
N PHE A 435 10.60 -17.88 4.16
CA PHE A 435 10.81 -16.43 4.25
C PHE A 435 11.90 -16.12 5.29
N ALA A 436 11.93 -16.85 6.40
CA ALA A 436 12.99 -16.72 7.40
C ALA A 436 14.38 -16.89 6.78
N ALA A 437 14.62 -17.99 6.07
CA ALA A 437 15.88 -18.23 5.38
C ALA A 437 16.18 -17.20 4.27
N THR A 438 15.16 -16.71 3.58
CA THR A 438 15.32 -15.65 2.56
C THR A 438 15.82 -14.34 3.18
N ILE A 439 15.26 -13.95 4.34
CA ILE A 439 15.68 -12.76 5.08
C ILE A 439 17.08 -12.94 5.67
N GLU A 440 17.40 -14.12 6.18
CA GLU A 440 18.76 -14.46 6.63
C GLU A 440 19.78 -14.30 5.50
N GLN A 441 19.46 -14.83 4.31
CA GLN A 441 20.31 -14.67 3.14
C GLN A 441 20.44 -13.21 2.75
N ALA A 442 19.35 -12.44 2.69
CA ALA A 442 19.39 -11.01 2.38
C ALA A 442 20.24 -10.21 3.39
N TYR A 443 20.19 -10.59 4.66
CA TYR A 443 21.02 -10.01 5.70
C TYR A 443 22.51 -10.38 5.52
N ALA A 444 22.83 -11.63 5.23
CA ALA A 444 24.19 -12.07 4.91
C ALA A 444 24.75 -11.30 3.69
N ASP A 445 23.87 -11.03 2.73
CA ASP A 445 24.11 -10.27 1.52
C ASP A 445 24.28 -8.76 1.71
N GLY A 446 24.18 -8.25 2.95
CA GLY A 446 24.44 -6.85 3.31
C GLY A 446 23.21 -5.96 3.47
N VAL A 447 21.99 -6.50 3.33
CA VAL A 447 20.77 -5.72 3.60
C VAL A 447 20.63 -5.46 5.11
N ARG A 448 20.35 -4.22 5.47
CA ARG A 448 20.10 -3.81 6.88
C ARG A 448 18.81 -3.04 7.06
N VAL A 449 18.30 -2.43 5.99
CA VAL A 449 17.08 -1.61 6.01
C VAL A 449 16.04 -2.25 5.12
N PHE A 450 14.93 -2.66 5.71
CA PHE A 450 13.82 -3.34 5.06
C PHE A 450 12.60 -2.43 5.10
N VAL A 451 12.18 -1.94 3.93
CA VAL A 451 11.01 -1.07 3.80
C VAL A 451 9.88 -1.85 3.15
N GLU A 452 8.81 -2.08 3.90
CA GLU A 452 7.64 -2.81 3.40
C GLU A 452 6.75 -1.87 2.57
N ALA A 453 6.70 -2.14 1.27
CA ALA A 453 6.01 -1.35 0.24
C ALA A 453 4.69 -2.03 -0.15
N GLY A 454 3.81 -2.24 0.84
CA GLY A 454 2.49 -2.83 0.66
C GLY A 454 1.62 -2.62 1.90
N PRO A 455 0.39 -3.15 1.91
CA PRO A 455 -0.53 -2.89 3.01
C PRO A 455 -0.12 -3.66 4.27
N GLN A 456 -0.39 -3.06 5.44
CA GLN A 456 -0.05 -3.57 6.77
C GLN A 456 1.47 -3.70 7.01
N ALA A 457 1.85 -4.37 8.10
CA ALA A 457 3.24 -4.49 8.55
C ALA A 457 3.64 -5.94 8.82
N SER A 458 3.04 -6.90 8.10
CA SER A 458 3.25 -8.32 8.36
C SER A 458 4.70 -8.74 8.09
N CYS A 459 5.30 -8.28 6.99
CA CYS A 459 6.69 -8.62 6.69
C CYS A 459 7.67 -7.94 7.65
N SER A 460 7.44 -6.67 7.97
CA SER A 460 8.29 -5.90 8.88
C SER A 460 8.30 -6.51 10.28
N ARG A 461 7.14 -6.96 10.78
CA ARG A 461 7.02 -7.74 12.02
C ARG A 461 7.83 -9.04 11.96
N MET A 462 7.64 -9.83 10.91
CA MET A 462 8.36 -11.11 10.74
C MET A 462 9.87 -10.89 10.67
N ILE A 463 10.34 -9.90 9.92
CA ILE A 463 11.76 -9.54 9.80
C ILE A 463 12.33 -9.12 11.16
N GLY A 464 11.58 -8.31 11.93
CA GLY A 464 11.94 -7.95 13.30
C GLY A 464 12.17 -9.15 14.21
N LYS A 465 11.35 -10.19 14.06
CA LYS A 465 11.48 -11.45 14.80
C LYS A 465 12.67 -12.29 14.31
N ILE A 466 12.84 -12.44 13.00
CA ILE A 466 13.95 -13.20 12.38
C ILE A 466 15.31 -12.59 12.75
N LEU A 467 15.43 -11.26 12.66
CA LEU A 467 16.68 -10.54 12.89
C LEU A 467 16.84 -10.06 14.34
N LYS A 468 16.04 -10.56 15.28
CA LYS A 468 16.07 -10.15 16.69
C LYS A 468 17.49 -10.16 17.25
N GLY A 469 17.87 -9.06 17.91
CA GLY A 469 19.19 -8.88 18.51
C GLY A 469 20.32 -8.51 17.53
N ARG A 470 20.04 -8.43 16.23
CA ARG A 470 20.99 -7.96 15.21
C ARG A 470 20.62 -6.56 14.73
N PRO A 471 21.59 -5.68 14.41
CA PRO A 471 21.29 -4.34 13.89
C PRO A 471 20.53 -4.41 12.55
N HIS A 472 19.31 -3.87 12.53
CA HIS A 472 18.46 -3.72 11.34
C HIS A 472 17.34 -2.69 11.59
N LEU A 473 16.77 -2.16 10.50
CA LEU A 473 15.50 -1.42 10.49
C LEU A 473 14.50 -2.20 9.63
N ALA A 474 13.32 -2.51 10.16
CA ALA A 474 12.21 -3.08 9.40
C ALA A 474 10.94 -2.28 9.66
N GLN A 475 10.39 -1.61 8.64
CA GLN A 475 9.27 -0.71 8.82
C GLN A 475 8.36 -0.66 7.57
N SER A 476 7.04 -0.62 7.80
CA SER A 476 6.04 -0.49 6.75
C SER A 476 5.72 0.97 6.42
N ALA A 477 5.43 1.21 5.14
CA ALA A 477 4.95 2.48 4.63
C ALA A 477 3.41 2.63 4.66
N CYS A 478 2.65 1.59 5.04
CA CYS A 478 1.19 1.58 5.02
C CYS A 478 0.62 0.65 6.09
N VAL A 479 -0.03 1.19 7.12
CA VAL A 479 -0.53 0.40 8.27
C VAL A 479 -2.02 0.64 8.48
N LYS A 480 -2.80 -0.45 8.57
CA LYS A 480 -4.25 -0.39 8.81
C LYS A 480 -4.54 0.29 10.14
N GLY A 481 -5.41 1.31 10.11
CA GLY A 481 -5.81 2.07 11.29
C GLY A 481 -4.91 3.27 11.60
N GLU A 482 -3.76 3.40 10.94
CA GLU A 482 -2.97 4.62 10.97
C GLU A 482 -3.40 5.58 9.84
N HIS A 483 -3.01 6.85 9.99
CA HIS A 483 -3.19 7.85 8.93
C HIS A 483 -2.04 7.73 7.93
N ASP A 484 -2.34 7.46 6.65
CA ASP A 484 -1.35 7.18 5.59
C ASP A 484 -0.18 8.19 5.57
N VAL A 485 -0.48 9.50 5.66
CA VAL A 485 0.55 10.55 5.64
C VAL A 485 1.45 10.45 6.88
N THR A 486 0.89 10.15 8.03
CA THR A 486 1.63 10.00 9.29
C THR A 486 2.59 8.81 9.20
N THR A 487 2.13 7.66 8.71
CA THR A 487 2.96 6.46 8.56
C THR A 487 4.15 6.74 7.63
N VAL A 488 3.91 7.38 6.47
CA VAL A 488 4.97 7.73 5.51
C VAL A 488 5.96 8.75 6.10
N LEU A 489 5.48 9.81 6.75
CA LEU A 489 6.36 10.82 7.34
C LEU A 489 7.23 10.24 8.48
N ARG A 490 6.66 9.36 9.31
CA ARG A 490 7.43 8.67 10.36
C ARG A 490 8.46 7.71 9.77
N LEU A 491 8.16 7.03 8.66
CA LEU A 491 9.14 6.23 7.93
C LEU A 491 10.27 7.09 7.38
N VAL A 492 9.96 8.23 6.75
CA VAL A 492 10.96 9.19 6.26
C VAL A 492 11.84 9.71 7.40
N ALA A 493 11.27 9.99 8.57
CA ALA A 493 12.02 10.37 9.77
C ALA A 493 12.99 9.26 10.20
N SER A 494 12.54 8.01 10.33
CA SER A 494 13.42 6.86 10.64
C SER A 494 14.57 6.75 9.63
N LEU A 495 14.27 6.79 8.33
CA LEU A 495 15.26 6.64 7.27
C LEU A 495 16.29 7.79 7.22
N TYR A 496 15.88 9.01 7.58
CA TYR A 496 16.79 10.13 7.73
C TYR A 496 17.75 9.93 8.91
N THR A 497 17.26 9.41 10.04
CA THR A 497 18.11 9.13 11.21
C THR A 497 19.08 7.98 10.98
N GLU A 498 18.67 6.99 10.19
CA GLU A 498 19.53 5.91 9.72
C GLU A 498 20.50 6.37 8.61
N ARG A 499 20.42 7.64 8.18
CA ARG A 499 21.24 8.22 7.10
C ARG A 499 21.10 7.47 5.76
N VAL A 500 19.95 6.82 5.57
CA VAL A 500 19.53 6.27 4.26
C VAL A 500 19.04 7.41 3.38
N LEU A 501 18.24 8.31 3.95
CA LEU A 501 17.86 9.57 3.32
C LEU A 501 18.79 10.69 3.78
N PRO A 502 19.43 11.43 2.86
CA PRO A 502 20.36 12.50 3.24
C PRO A 502 19.65 13.77 3.73
N ASN A 503 18.46 14.06 3.20
CA ASN A 503 17.66 15.27 3.44
C ASN A 503 16.17 15.01 3.18
N PHE A 504 15.37 16.08 3.13
CA PHE A 504 13.93 16.03 2.86
C PHE A 504 13.55 16.78 1.57
N ASP A 505 14.45 16.82 0.58
CA ASP A 505 14.22 17.57 -0.67
C ASP A 505 12.91 17.14 -1.35
N ALA A 506 12.66 15.83 -1.42
CA ALA A 506 11.44 15.27 -2.01
C ALA A 506 10.13 15.68 -1.30
N LEU A 507 10.21 16.16 -0.05
CA LEU A 507 9.07 16.70 0.67
C LEU A 507 8.95 18.22 0.54
N TYR A 508 10.08 18.94 0.59
CA TYR A 508 10.10 20.37 0.90
C TYR A 508 10.81 21.26 -0.12
N ALA A 509 11.63 20.72 -1.03
CA ALA A 509 12.41 21.54 -1.98
C ALA A 509 11.54 22.13 -3.10
N ASP A 510 10.52 21.40 -3.54
CA ASP A 510 9.64 21.86 -4.62
C ASP A 510 8.76 23.04 -4.17
N THR A 511 8.66 24.04 -5.05
CA THR A 511 7.71 25.15 -4.92
C THR A 511 6.27 24.62 -4.93
N THR A 512 5.43 25.24 -4.11
CA THR A 512 4.05 24.84 -3.87
C THR A 512 3.15 26.06 -3.89
N THR A 513 1.91 25.88 -4.35
CA THR A 513 0.88 26.92 -4.39
C THR A 513 -0.12 26.78 -3.24
N ALA A 514 0.17 25.94 -2.24
CA ALA A 514 -0.68 25.86 -1.06
C ALA A 514 -0.61 27.18 -0.29
N LEU A 515 -1.78 27.72 0.06
CA LEU A 515 -1.91 29.05 0.65
C LEU A 515 -1.06 29.22 1.93
N GLY A 516 -0.98 28.17 2.76
CA GLY A 516 -0.18 28.17 3.99
C GLY A 516 1.32 28.33 3.76
N HIS A 517 1.84 27.97 2.59
CA HIS A 517 3.26 28.10 2.24
C HIS A 517 3.60 29.44 1.57
N GLN A 518 2.60 30.25 1.19
CA GLN A 518 2.78 31.51 0.48
C GLN A 518 2.94 32.71 1.44
N LEU A 519 2.84 32.47 2.74
CA LEU A 519 2.93 33.50 3.77
C LEU A 519 4.35 33.53 4.35
N SER A 520 5.29 34.19 3.68
CA SER A 520 6.53 34.75 4.26
C SER A 520 7.39 35.41 3.18
N ASP A 521 6.91 36.48 2.55
CA ASP A 521 7.80 37.50 1.95
C ASP A 521 7.06 38.82 1.65
N VAL A 522 6.08 39.10 2.50
CA VAL A 522 5.15 40.20 2.31
C VAL A 522 5.31 41.18 3.46
N THR A 523 6.42 41.91 3.42
CA THR A 523 6.33 43.35 3.66
C THR A 523 5.47 43.96 2.54
N HIS A 524 4.15 43.69 2.51
CA HIS A 524 3.24 44.56 1.78
C HIS A 524 3.10 45.83 2.62
N THR A 525 3.95 46.80 2.30
CA THR A 525 3.44 48.14 2.04
C THR A 525 2.11 48.00 1.30
N ALA A 526 1.05 48.48 1.96
CA ALA A 526 -0.31 48.61 1.47
C ALA A 526 -0.48 48.47 -0.06
N ASP A 527 -0.90 47.30 -0.52
CA ASP A 527 -1.89 47.17 -1.60
C ASP A 527 -2.47 45.74 -1.62
N THR A 528 -3.18 45.36 -0.56
CA THR A 528 -4.12 44.25 -0.66
C THR A 528 -5.28 44.70 -1.55
N THR A 529 -5.10 44.64 -2.86
CA THR A 529 -6.24 44.58 -3.78
C THR A 529 -6.93 43.25 -3.54
N THR A 530 -7.80 43.22 -2.53
CA THR A 530 -8.85 42.21 -2.43
C THR A 530 -9.54 42.23 -3.78
N THR A 531 -9.38 41.17 -4.60
CA THR A 531 -10.14 41.04 -5.84
C THR A 531 -11.61 40.99 -5.45
N ARG A 532 -12.27 42.14 -5.45
CA ARG A 532 -13.70 42.25 -5.27
C ARG A 532 -14.33 41.65 -6.51
N ILE A 533 -14.71 40.37 -6.41
CA ILE A 533 -15.59 39.76 -7.39
C ILE A 533 -16.97 40.33 -7.13
N VAL A 534 -17.29 41.42 -7.83
CA VAL A 534 -18.65 41.96 -7.88
C VAL A 534 -19.41 41.13 -8.89
N VAL A 535 -20.27 40.22 -8.42
CA VAL A 535 -21.24 39.53 -9.26
C VAL A 535 -22.52 40.37 -9.25
N PRO A 536 -22.83 41.13 -10.31
CA PRO A 536 -24.11 41.84 -10.39
C PRO A 536 -25.24 40.80 -10.39
N THR A 537 -26.08 40.82 -9.36
CA THR A 537 -27.33 40.06 -9.33
C THR A 537 -28.42 40.88 -10.01
N GLY A 538 -29.19 40.26 -10.93
CA GLY A 538 -30.31 40.92 -11.63
C GLY A 538 -30.06 41.36 -13.08
N GLY A 539 -28.97 40.92 -13.73
CA GLY A 539 -28.79 41.09 -15.18
C GLY A 539 -29.56 40.06 -16.01
N LEU A 540 -29.82 40.37 -17.29
CA LEU A 540 -30.31 39.38 -18.26
C LEU A 540 -29.39 38.15 -18.25
N SER A 541 -29.98 36.95 -18.18
CA SER A 541 -29.24 35.69 -18.18
C SER A 541 -28.21 35.70 -19.31
N PRO A 542 -26.92 35.39 -19.04
CA PRO A 542 -25.95 35.20 -20.10
C PRO A 542 -26.55 34.20 -21.09
N GLN A 543 -26.62 34.56 -22.37
CA GLN A 543 -26.90 33.60 -23.42
C GLN A 543 -25.56 33.06 -23.91
N PRO A 544 -25.03 31.96 -23.33
CA PRO A 544 -23.83 31.35 -23.87
C PRO A 544 -24.11 30.99 -25.33
N ARG A 545 -23.17 31.30 -26.23
CA ARG A 545 -23.21 30.76 -27.58
C ARG A 545 -23.16 29.24 -27.45
N LEU A 546 -24.27 28.58 -27.76
CA LEU A 546 -24.31 27.13 -27.83
C LEU A 546 -23.26 26.67 -28.86
N PRO A 547 -22.44 25.66 -28.56
CA PRO A 547 -21.57 25.06 -29.57
C PRO A 547 -22.44 24.62 -30.76
N PRO A 548 -21.93 24.70 -32.00
CA PRO A 548 -22.65 24.20 -33.16
C PRO A 548 -23.05 22.74 -32.91
N ARG A 549 -24.31 22.40 -33.16
CA ARG A 549 -24.76 21.00 -33.13
C ARG A 549 -23.86 20.20 -34.08
N TRP A 550 -23.19 19.18 -33.55
CA TRP A 550 -22.65 18.15 -34.43
C TRP A 550 -23.81 17.51 -35.21
N PRO A 551 -23.66 17.26 -36.52
CA PRO A 551 -24.65 16.51 -37.26
C PRO A 551 -24.85 15.15 -36.59
N ASP A 552 -26.12 14.74 -36.47
CA ASP A 552 -26.47 13.45 -35.90
C ASP A 552 -25.73 12.34 -36.68
N PRO A 553 -25.16 11.34 -35.99
CA PRO A 553 -24.63 10.17 -36.67
C PRO A 553 -25.75 9.54 -37.52
N PRO A 554 -25.45 8.99 -38.71
CA PRO A 554 -26.46 8.38 -39.55
C PRO A 554 -27.21 7.30 -38.76
N PRO A 555 -28.54 7.18 -38.94
CA PRO A 555 -29.34 6.23 -38.19
C PRO A 555 -28.78 4.81 -38.40
N ARG A 556 -28.39 4.15 -37.30
CA ARG A 556 -28.04 2.74 -37.35
C ARG A 556 -29.25 1.96 -37.89
N PRO A 557 -29.06 0.98 -38.80
CA PRO A 557 -30.14 0.09 -39.21
C PRO A 557 -30.78 -0.53 -37.97
N ALA A 558 -32.11 -0.52 -37.92
CA ALA A 558 -32.87 -1.08 -36.81
C ALA A 558 -32.41 -2.53 -36.57
N ALA A 559 -31.78 -2.77 -35.42
CA ALA A 559 -31.50 -4.11 -34.97
C ALA A 559 -32.85 -4.80 -34.73
N THR A 560 -33.13 -5.85 -35.48
CA THR A 560 -34.26 -6.74 -35.29
C THR A 560 -34.29 -7.16 -33.82
N ALA A 561 -35.38 -6.84 -33.12
CA ALA A 561 -35.55 -7.15 -31.72
C ALA A 561 -35.49 -8.68 -31.53
N ILE A 562 -34.39 -9.16 -30.93
CA ILE A 562 -34.37 -10.49 -30.33
C ILE A 562 -35.25 -10.40 -29.09
N PRO A 563 -36.27 -11.26 -28.91
CA PRO A 563 -37.10 -11.25 -27.71
C PRO A 563 -36.24 -11.46 -26.47
N ILE A 564 -36.19 -10.45 -25.61
CA ILE A 564 -35.56 -10.53 -24.30
C ILE A 564 -36.41 -11.51 -23.48
N ARG A 565 -35.84 -12.67 -23.12
CA ARG A 565 -36.42 -13.53 -22.08
C ARG A 565 -36.59 -12.70 -20.80
N PRO A 566 -37.74 -12.78 -20.10
CA PRO A 566 -37.95 -12.02 -18.88
C PRO A 566 -36.88 -12.38 -17.85
N ARG A 567 -36.21 -11.35 -17.32
CA ARG A 567 -35.38 -11.46 -16.12
C ARG A 567 -36.28 -11.93 -14.96
N PRO A 568 -35.85 -12.88 -14.12
CA PRO A 568 -36.52 -13.13 -12.86
C PRO A 568 -36.36 -11.89 -11.98
N ASP A 569 -37.49 -11.29 -11.64
CA ASP A 569 -37.59 -10.21 -10.67
C ASP A 569 -37.46 -10.74 -9.24
N ARG A 570 -36.95 -9.86 -8.38
CA ARG A 570 -37.00 -9.85 -6.91
C ARG A 570 -35.95 -10.65 -6.14
N PHE A 571 -35.06 -9.86 -5.51
CA PHE A 571 -34.53 -10.13 -4.19
C PHE A 571 -35.63 -10.67 -3.26
N PRO A 572 -35.43 -11.80 -2.56
CA PRO A 572 -36.25 -12.14 -1.42
C PRO A 572 -36.02 -11.13 -0.30
N ALA A 573 -37.11 -10.68 0.29
CA ALA A 573 -37.13 -9.96 1.54
C ALA A 573 -36.45 -10.77 2.64
N GLU A 574 -35.89 -10.02 3.60
CA GLU A 574 -35.37 -10.42 4.91
C GLU A 574 -35.79 -11.82 5.39
N HIS A 575 -34.84 -12.75 5.40
CA HIS A 575 -34.93 -13.90 6.27
C HIS A 575 -34.40 -13.50 7.64
N SER A 576 -35.30 -13.45 8.62
CA SER A 576 -34.98 -13.48 10.04
C SER A 576 -34.02 -14.65 10.29
N LEU A 577 -32.79 -14.33 10.75
CA LEU A 577 -31.81 -15.32 11.16
C LEU A 577 -32.38 -16.17 12.30
N GLY A 578 -32.66 -17.44 12.02
CA GLY A 578 -32.88 -18.43 13.07
C GLY A 578 -31.61 -18.65 13.91
N PRO A 579 -31.72 -19.21 15.12
CA PRO A 579 -30.61 -19.30 16.10
C PRO A 579 -29.34 -20.00 15.58
N ALA A 580 -29.45 -20.86 14.55
CA ALA A 580 -28.32 -21.57 13.95
C ALA A 580 -27.49 -20.73 12.95
N GLY A 581 -28.06 -19.69 12.35
CA GLY A 581 -27.36 -18.79 11.40
C GLY A 581 -26.51 -17.71 12.07
N LEU A 582 -26.88 -17.33 13.29
CA LEU A 582 -26.11 -16.42 14.14
C LEU A 582 -24.81 -17.08 14.65
N ALA A 583 -24.79 -18.40 14.84
CA ALA A 583 -23.57 -19.11 15.27
C ALA A 583 -22.46 -19.05 14.21
N GLY A 584 -22.77 -19.31 12.93
CA GLY A 584 -21.77 -19.33 11.85
C GLY A 584 -21.22 -17.95 11.45
N ALA A 585 -22.05 -16.90 11.50
CA ALA A 585 -21.60 -15.52 11.26
C ALA A 585 -20.72 -15.00 12.42
N VAL A 586 -21.00 -15.40 13.66
CA VAL A 586 -20.16 -15.05 14.82
C VAL A 586 -18.80 -15.77 14.76
N THR A 587 -18.73 -17.01 14.24
CA THR A 587 -17.45 -17.73 14.08
C THR A 587 -16.56 -17.15 12.96
N ALA A 588 -17.14 -16.75 11.82
CA ALA A 588 -16.37 -16.13 10.73
C ALA A 588 -15.81 -14.75 11.11
N THR A 589 -16.60 -13.95 11.84
CA THR A 589 -16.16 -12.63 12.33
C THR A 589 -15.12 -12.78 13.45
N ALA A 590 -15.27 -13.75 14.35
CA ALA A 590 -14.28 -14.06 15.37
C ALA A 590 -12.93 -14.51 14.77
N ASN A 591 -12.94 -15.29 13.69
CA ASN A 591 -11.73 -15.74 13.00
C ASN A 591 -11.01 -14.59 12.25
N ALA A 592 -11.75 -13.66 11.64
CA ALA A 592 -11.16 -12.46 11.03
C ALA A 592 -10.51 -11.53 12.07
N HIS A 593 -11.14 -11.37 13.25
CA HIS A 593 -10.56 -10.64 14.37
C HIS A 593 -9.35 -11.35 15.00
N ALA A 594 -9.37 -12.69 15.07
CA ALA A 594 -8.22 -13.48 15.54
C ALA A 594 -7.03 -13.39 14.56
N HIS A 595 -7.28 -13.36 13.25
CA HIS A 595 -6.25 -13.18 12.23
C HIS A 595 -5.62 -11.77 12.28
N ASP A 596 -6.44 -10.71 12.35
CA ASP A 596 -5.97 -9.32 12.51
C ASP A 596 -5.26 -9.12 13.87
N ALA A 597 -5.70 -9.80 14.93
CA ALA A 597 -5.03 -9.78 16.25
C ALA A 597 -3.69 -10.53 16.24
N PHE A 598 -3.60 -11.69 15.59
CA PHE A 598 -2.35 -12.45 15.45
C PHE A 598 -1.29 -11.64 14.67
N LEU A 599 -1.70 -10.97 13.59
CA LEU A 599 -0.82 -10.06 12.84
C LEU A 599 -0.34 -8.86 13.67
N ARG A 600 -1.02 -8.51 14.77
CA ARG A 600 -0.69 -7.36 15.64
C ARG A 600 0.02 -7.70 16.95
N TYR A 601 -0.16 -8.90 17.50
CA TYR A 601 0.22 -9.23 18.89
C TYR A 601 1.23 -10.40 19.04
N SER A 602 1.86 -10.89 17.96
CA SER A 602 2.84 -12.00 18.02
C SER A 602 4.22 -11.70 17.43
#